data_AF-A0A0A3HZV6-F1
#
_entry.id   AF-A0A0A3HZV6-F1
#
_cell.length_a   1.000
_cell.length_b   1.000
_cell.length_c   1.000
_cell.angle_alpha   90.00
_cell.angle_beta   90.00
_cell.angle_gamma   90.00
#
_symmetry.space_group_name_H-M   'P 1'
#
loop_
_entity.id
_entity.type
_entity.pdbx_description
1 polymer ?
#
loop_
_entity_poly.entity_id
_entity_poly.type
_entity_poly.pdbx_seq_one_letter_code
_entity_poly.pdbx_strand_id
1 'polypeptide(L)'
;MRKRKHSIFLIGAFIICSVFYFVFIRDKYPIVEELPEAMQKQFNIVYHEDMNRVSLERNGANERIGITIDEDKTLYIANPVGNNITDFNIDKNKKEIYLFKSEFSYHEGDNDKFQLITVPYTKYEEVIINNTLTVYIDYGPGNELRKYNVTNGEYELLEYNYPVK
;
A
#
# COMPACT_ATOMS: atom_id res chain seq x y z
N MET A 1 43.27 3.30 27.69
CA MET A 1 42.17 2.55 27.02
C MET A 1 40.83 2.81 27.71
N ARG A 2 40.01 3.75 27.23
CA ARG A 2 38.67 4.00 27.79
C ARG A 2 37.75 4.71 26.77
N LYS A 3 37.38 4.02 25.68
CA LYS A 3 36.42 4.51 24.66
C LYS A 3 35.59 3.38 24.01
N ARG A 4 35.18 2.35 24.77
CA ARG A 4 34.37 1.22 24.23
C ARG A 4 32.95 1.08 24.78
N LYS A 5 32.53 1.89 25.76
CA LYS A 5 31.22 1.71 26.42
C LYS A 5 30.08 2.57 25.86
N HIS A 6 30.38 3.70 25.20
CA HIS A 6 29.34 4.57 24.62
C HIS A 6 28.81 4.09 23.25
N SER A 7 29.62 3.38 22.46
CA SER A 7 29.19 2.87 21.15
C SER A 7 28.16 1.74 21.26
N ILE A 8 28.27 0.87 22.27
CA ILE A 8 27.35 -0.26 22.47
C ILE A 8 25.95 0.23 22.88
N PHE A 9 25.86 1.31 23.66
CA PHE A 9 24.58 1.89 24.09
C PHE A 9 23.83 2.55 22.93
N LEU A 10 24.53 3.23 22.02
CA LEU A 10 23.95 3.84 20.82
C LEU A 10 23.44 2.79 19.82
N ILE A 11 24.17 1.70 19.62
CA ILE A 11 23.76 0.60 18.75
C ILE A 11 22.54 -0.12 19.33
N GLY A 12 22.51 -0.37 20.64
CA GLY A 12 21.36 -0.99 21.31
C GLY A 12 20.09 -0.14 21.21
N ALA A 13 20.18 1.18 21.43
CA ALA A 13 19.04 2.08 21.27
C ALA A 13 18.52 2.15 19.83
N PHE A 14 19.43 2.12 18.84
CA PHE A 14 19.05 2.12 17.42
C PHE A 14 18.33 0.83 17.01
N ILE A 15 18.81 -0.33 17.46
CA ILE A 15 18.17 -1.64 17.21
C ILE A 15 16.79 -1.72 17.86
N ILE A 16 16.64 -1.19 19.08
CA ILE A 16 15.35 -1.19 19.77
C ILE A 16 14.35 -0.29 19.04
N CYS A 17 14.74 0.93 18.66
CA CYS A 17 13.86 1.84 17.92
C CYS A 17 13.45 1.28 16.55
N SER A 18 14.35 0.61 15.82
CA SER A 18 14.02 0.01 14.53
C SER A 18 13.04 -1.15 14.69
N VAL A 19 13.26 -2.06 15.64
CA VAL A 19 12.34 -3.20 15.88
C VAL A 19 10.95 -2.72 16.29
N PHE A 20 10.84 -1.71 17.17
CA PHE A 20 9.54 -1.14 17.53
C PHE A 20 8.85 -0.49 16.32
N TYR A 21 9.57 0.30 15.53
CA TYR A 21 9.04 0.90 14.31
C TYR A 21 8.48 -0.16 13.34
N PHE A 22 9.15 -1.30 13.20
CA PHE A 22 8.68 -2.41 12.37
C PHE A 22 7.41 -3.08 12.88
N VAL A 23 7.31 -3.33 14.19
CA VAL A 23 6.09 -3.91 14.79
C VAL A 23 4.90 -2.96 14.57
N PHE A 24 5.08 -1.66 14.77
CA PHE A 24 4.04 -0.67 14.57
C PHE A 24 3.54 -0.58 13.12
N ILE A 25 4.42 -0.72 12.12
CA ILE A 25 4.00 -0.71 10.70
C ILE A 25 3.18 -1.96 10.37
N ARG A 26 3.58 -3.14 10.87
CA ARG A 26 2.84 -4.40 10.65
C ARG A 26 1.46 -4.39 11.29
N ASP A 27 1.32 -3.77 12.48
CA ASP A 27 0.01 -3.58 13.12
C ASP A 27 -0.86 -2.59 12.34
N LYS A 28 -0.25 -1.56 11.72
CA LYS A 28 -0.98 -0.57 10.93
C LYS A 28 -1.47 -1.13 9.60
N TYR A 29 -0.67 -1.97 8.93
CA TYR A 29 -0.97 -2.59 7.64
C TYR A 29 -0.71 -4.10 7.69
N PRO A 30 -1.71 -4.93 8.01
CA PRO A 30 -1.54 -6.37 8.14
C PRO A 30 -1.03 -6.99 6.85
N ILE A 31 -0.15 -7.98 7.00
CA ILE A 31 0.28 -8.87 5.91
C ILE A 31 -0.69 -10.05 5.88
N VAL A 32 -1.33 -10.27 4.74
CA VAL A 32 -2.34 -11.32 4.53
C VAL A 32 -1.92 -12.25 3.39
N GLU A 33 -2.26 -13.53 3.54
CA GLU A 33 -2.04 -14.56 2.51
C GLU A 33 -3.14 -14.52 1.44
N GLU A 34 -4.38 -14.27 1.86
CA GLU A 34 -5.54 -14.20 0.98
C GLU A 34 -6.18 -12.82 1.03
N LEU A 35 -6.53 -12.29 -0.15
CA LEU A 35 -7.26 -11.04 -0.26
C LEU A 35 -8.76 -11.24 -0.04
N PRO A 36 -9.51 -10.20 0.37
CA PRO A 36 -10.97 -10.28 0.48
C PRO A 36 -11.63 -10.67 -0.85
N GLU A 37 -12.77 -11.38 -0.79
CA GLU A 37 -13.51 -11.86 -1.96
C GLU A 37 -13.81 -10.74 -2.98
N ALA A 38 -14.13 -9.54 -2.50
CA ALA A 38 -14.36 -8.37 -3.35
C ALA A 38 -13.16 -8.05 -4.26
N MET A 39 -11.93 -8.16 -3.74
CA MET A 39 -10.73 -7.97 -4.54
C MET A 39 -10.49 -9.14 -5.49
N GLN A 40 -10.70 -10.38 -5.05
CA GLN A 40 -10.53 -11.57 -5.89
C GLN A 40 -11.49 -11.59 -7.10
N LYS A 41 -12.65 -10.94 -7.00
CA LYS A 41 -13.59 -10.75 -8.13
C LYS A 41 -13.05 -9.77 -9.18
N GLN A 42 -12.21 -8.81 -8.80
CA GLN A 42 -11.71 -7.74 -9.67
C GLN A 42 -10.28 -7.94 -10.15
N PHE A 43 -9.51 -8.75 -9.44
CA PHE A 43 -8.11 -8.99 -9.72
C PHE A 43 -7.83 -10.48 -9.87
N ASN A 44 -7.09 -10.83 -10.90
CA ASN A 44 -6.42 -12.12 -10.96
C ASN A 44 -5.16 -12.05 -10.09
N ILE A 45 -4.99 -13.01 -9.18
CA ILE A 45 -3.82 -13.11 -8.31
C ILE A 45 -2.86 -14.09 -8.97
N VAL A 46 -1.67 -13.62 -9.34
CA VAL A 46 -0.66 -14.43 -10.02
C VAL A 46 0.58 -14.57 -9.14
N TYR A 47 1.00 -15.80 -8.89
CA TYR A 47 2.27 -16.08 -8.23
C TYR A 47 3.36 -16.31 -9.28
N HIS A 48 4.43 -15.51 -9.21
CA HIS A 48 5.60 -15.56 -10.07
C HIS A 48 6.71 -16.31 -9.34
N GLU A 49 6.84 -17.61 -9.61
CA GLU A 49 7.82 -18.50 -8.96
C GLU A 49 9.27 -18.04 -9.15
N ASP A 50 9.60 -17.50 -10.33
CA ASP A 50 10.93 -17.03 -10.70
C ASP A 50 11.42 -15.83 -9.88
N MET A 51 10.47 -15.00 -9.45
CA MET A 51 10.71 -13.81 -8.64
C MET A 51 10.29 -13.99 -7.17
N ASN A 52 9.73 -15.16 -6.82
CA ASN A 52 9.10 -15.44 -5.54
C ASN A 52 8.17 -14.30 -5.11
N ARG A 53 7.22 -13.90 -5.98
CA ARG A 53 6.32 -12.77 -5.69
C ARG A 53 4.90 -12.98 -6.17
N VAL A 54 3.93 -12.39 -5.48
CA VAL A 54 2.58 -12.23 -6.01
C VAL A 54 2.45 -10.94 -6.83
N SER A 55 1.57 -10.95 -7.82
CA SER A 55 1.09 -9.74 -8.50
C SER A 55 -0.43 -9.71 -8.53
N LEU A 56 -0.95 -8.50 -8.69
CA LEU A 56 -2.37 -8.25 -8.96
C LEU A 56 -2.49 -7.91 -10.43
N GLU A 57 -3.35 -8.62 -11.15
CA GLU A 57 -3.61 -8.37 -12.56
C GLU A 57 -5.06 -7.97 -12.77
N ARG A 58 -5.27 -6.92 -13.57
CA ARG A 58 -6.59 -6.47 -14.01
C ARG A 58 -6.54 -6.24 -15.50
N ASN A 59 -7.47 -6.82 -16.25
CA ASN A 59 -7.57 -6.68 -17.72
C ASN A 59 -6.25 -7.01 -18.47
N GLY A 60 -5.49 -7.99 -17.96
CA GLY A 60 -4.21 -8.41 -18.56
C GLY A 60 -3.01 -7.51 -18.27
N ALA A 61 -3.16 -6.50 -17.40
CA ALA A 61 -2.08 -5.63 -16.95
C ALA A 61 -1.77 -5.83 -15.47
N ASN A 62 -0.49 -5.78 -15.11
CA ASN A 62 -0.03 -5.83 -13.73
C ASN A 62 -0.30 -4.49 -13.01
N GLU A 63 -0.90 -4.57 -11.84
CA GLU A 63 -1.26 -3.46 -10.96
C GLU A 63 -0.27 -3.36 -9.81
N ARG A 64 0.35 -2.18 -9.66
CA ARG A 64 1.30 -1.90 -8.57
C ARG A 64 0.62 -1.78 -7.20
N ILE A 65 -0.67 -1.46 -7.20
CA ILE A 65 -1.58 -1.39 -6.07
C ILE A 65 -2.98 -1.76 -6.58
N GLY A 66 -3.63 -2.69 -5.90
CA GLY A 66 -5.03 -3.01 -6.14
C GLY A 66 -5.92 -2.20 -5.21
N ILE A 67 -6.96 -1.55 -5.76
CA ILE A 67 -7.98 -0.86 -4.97
C ILE A 67 -9.35 -1.34 -5.42
N THR A 68 -10.17 -1.73 -4.46
CA THR A 68 -11.56 -2.15 -4.67
C THR A 68 -12.44 -1.56 -3.58
N ILE A 69 -13.70 -1.30 -3.94
CA ILE A 69 -14.75 -0.93 -3.00
C ILE A 69 -15.82 -2.01 -3.12
N ASP A 70 -16.21 -2.63 -2.00
CA ASP A 70 -17.27 -3.64 -1.98
C ASP A 70 -18.68 -3.03 -1.93
N GLU A 71 -19.69 -3.90 -1.89
CA GLU A 71 -21.11 -3.51 -1.85
C GLU A 71 -21.47 -2.71 -0.59
N ASP A 72 -20.79 -2.98 0.53
CA ASP A 72 -20.92 -2.27 1.80
C ASP A 72 -20.14 -0.94 1.84
N LYS A 73 -19.52 -0.58 0.70
CA LYS A 73 -18.62 0.58 0.56
C LYS A 73 -17.43 0.51 1.50
N THR A 74 -16.93 -0.69 1.80
CA THR A 74 -15.63 -0.88 2.41
C THR A 74 -14.57 -0.76 1.33
N LEU A 75 -13.60 0.11 1.56
CA LEU A 75 -12.44 0.30 0.69
C LEU A 75 -11.33 -0.66 1.10
N TYR A 76 -10.86 -1.46 0.13
CA TYR A 76 -9.71 -2.34 0.26
C TYR A 76 -8.58 -1.84 -0.63
N ILE A 77 -7.38 -1.75 -0.07
CA ILE A 77 -6.16 -1.38 -0.77
C ILE A 77 -5.16 -2.50 -0.53
N ALA A 78 -4.83 -3.25 -1.57
CA ALA A 78 -3.85 -4.32 -1.53
C ALA A 78 -2.56 -3.90 -2.25
N ASN A 79 -1.45 -4.17 -1.60
CA ASN A 79 -0.12 -3.98 -2.15
C ASN A 79 0.62 -5.32 -2.14
N PRO A 80 1.03 -5.87 -3.30
CA PRO A 80 1.96 -6.98 -3.33
C PRO A 80 3.24 -6.64 -2.56
N VAL A 81 3.71 -7.55 -1.70
CA VAL A 81 4.90 -7.33 -0.88
C VAL A 81 6.13 -7.16 -1.78
N GLY A 82 6.89 -6.11 -1.51
CA GLY A 82 7.92 -5.55 -2.40
C GLY A 82 8.15 -4.11 -1.96
N ASN A 83 7.57 -3.12 -2.65
CA ASN A 83 7.58 -1.72 -2.20
C ASN A 83 6.51 -1.52 -1.11
N ASN A 84 6.92 -1.51 0.16
CA ASN A 84 5.99 -1.46 1.28
C ASN A 84 5.19 -0.15 1.32
N ILE A 85 3.90 -0.22 1.63
CA ILE A 85 3.15 0.95 2.10
C ILE A 85 3.72 1.33 3.47
N THR A 86 4.20 2.56 3.58
CA THR A 86 4.76 3.14 4.80
C THR A 86 3.78 4.09 5.48
N ASP A 87 2.94 4.78 4.70
CA ASP A 87 1.92 5.64 5.25
C ASP A 87 0.63 5.69 4.41
N PHE A 88 -0.46 6.01 5.10
CA PHE A 88 -1.81 6.10 4.58
C PHE A 88 -2.50 7.24 5.30
N ASN A 89 -3.04 8.19 4.53
CA ASN A 89 -3.75 9.34 5.07
C ASN A 89 -4.99 9.66 4.23
N ILE A 90 -6.04 10.16 4.88
CA ILE A 90 -7.25 10.66 4.23
C ILE A 90 -7.26 12.16 4.44
N ASP A 91 -7.00 12.93 3.38
CA ASP A 91 -6.99 14.38 3.43
C ASP A 91 -8.39 14.93 3.12
N LYS A 92 -9.09 15.33 4.17
CA LYS A 92 -10.44 15.89 4.09
C LYS A 92 -10.50 17.25 3.42
N ASN A 93 -9.41 18.01 3.41
CA ASN A 93 -9.35 19.34 2.81
C ASN A 93 -9.14 19.22 1.30
N LYS A 94 -8.24 18.35 0.88
CA LYS A 94 -7.96 18.09 -0.54
C LYS A 94 -8.96 17.13 -1.20
N LYS A 95 -9.76 16.41 -0.40
CA LYS A 95 -10.70 15.38 -0.89
C LYS A 95 -9.99 14.22 -1.59
N GLU A 96 -8.90 13.77 -0.97
CA GLU A 96 -8.00 12.77 -1.55
C GLU A 96 -7.54 11.76 -0.49
N ILE A 97 -7.33 10.51 -0.92
CA ILE A 97 -6.62 9.50 -0.16
C ILE A 97 -5.15 9.50 -0.61
N TYR A 98 -4.23 9.49 0.33
CA TYR A 98 -2.80 9.43 0.09
C TYR A 98 -2.25 8.07 0.53
N LEU A 99 -1.52 7.43 -0.38
CA LEU A 99 -0.76 6.21 -0.15
C LEU A 99 0.71 6.50 -0.39
N PHE A 100 1.54 6.27 0.62
CA PHE A 100 2.99 6.45 0.52
C PHE A 100 3.67 5.10 0.57
N LYS A 101 4.51 4.83 -0.44
CA LYS A 101 5.29 3.60 -0.53
C LYS A 101 6.78 3.90 -0.35
N SER A 102 7.48 2.96 0.27
CA SER A 102 8.93 2.97 0.33
C SER A 102 9.54 2.50 -0.98
N GLU A 103 10.67 3.08 -1.36
CA GLU A 103 11.58 2.51 -2.37
C GLU A 103 12.28 1.23 -1.89
N PHE A 104 12.28 0.97 -0.58
CA PHE A 104 12.95 -0.17 -0.01
C PHE A 104 12.11 -1.44 -0.23
N SER A 105 12.46 -2.20 -1.26
CA SER A 105 11.98 -3.56 -1.44
C SER A 105 12.59 -4.45 -0.37
N TYR A 106 11.77 -5.00 0.53
CA TYR A 106 12.25 -6.01 1.47
C TYR A 106 12.61 -7.29 0.70
N HIS A 107 13.86 -7.43 0.30
CA HIS A 107 14.37 -8.69 -0.28
C HIS A 107 14.38 -9.87 0.72
N GLU A 108 14.02 -9.63 1.99
CA GLU A 108 13.96 -10.66 3.04
C GLU A 108 12.52 -10.99 3.50
N GLY A 109 11.48 -10.58 2.76
CA GLY A 109 10.07 -10.76 3.15
C GLY A 109 9.31 -11.84 2.36
N ASP A 110 8.17 -12.25 2.93
CA ASP A 110 7.08 -13.03 2.31
C ASP A 110 6.50 -12.25 1.10
N ASN A 111 7.26 -12.17 0.01
CA ASN A 111 6.91 -11.48 -1.24
C ASN A 111 5.73 -12.15 -1.97
N ASP A 112 5.33 -13.33 -1.51
CA ASP A 112 4.15 -14.09 -1.90
C ASP A 112 2.85 -13.66 -1.17
N LYS A 113 2.91 -12.61 -0.36
CA LYS A 113 1.77 -12.08 0.41
C LYS A 113 1.41 -10.64 0.02
N PHE A 114 0.38 -10.11 0.67
CA PHE A 114 -0.12 -8.75 0.45
C PHE A 114 -0.10 -7.93 1.74
N GLN A 115 0.27 -6.65 1.65
CA GLN A 115 -0.17 -5.68 2.66
C GLN A 115 -1.59 -5.24 2.31
N LEU A 116 -2.50 -5.32 3.29
CA LEU A 116 -3.90 -4.96 3.11
C LEU A 116 -4.28 -3.79 4.03
N ILE A 117 -4.86 -2.75 3.45
CA ILE A 117 -5.55 -1.69 4.19
C ILE A 117 -7.05 -1.87 3.97
N THR A 118 -7.80 -1.93 5.07
CA THR A 118 -9.27 -1.98 5.06
C THR A 118 -9.81 -0.72 5.71
N VAL A 119 -10.64 0.02 4.98
CA VAL A 119 -11.16 1.32 5.42
C VAL A 119 -12.69 1.30 5.32
N PRO A 120 -13.41 1.37 6.45
CA PRO A 120 -14.86 1.41 6.42
C PRO A 120 -15.36 2.75 5.86
N TYR A 121 -16.54 2.72 5.23
CA TYR A 121 -17.15 3.88 4.54
C TYR A 121 -17.12 5.18 5.36
N THR A 122 -17.45 5.10 6.66
CA THR A 122 -17.51 6.23 7.59
C THR A 122 -16.18 6.99 7.76
N LYS A 123 -15.05 6.39 7.38
CA LYS A 123 -13.73 7.04 7.46
C LYS A 123 -13.40 7.90 6.24
N TYR A 124 -14.01 7.61 5.09
CA TYR A 124 -13.66 8.26 3.82
C TYR A 124 -14.87 8.83 3.06
N GLU A 125 -16.09 8.75 3.59
CA GLU A 125 -17.29 9.30 2.93
C GLU A 125 -17.16 10.79 2.59
N GLU A 126 -16.52 11.58 3.45
CA GLU A 126 -16.35 13.04 3.27
C GLU A 126 -15.39 13.41 2.13
N VAL A 127 -14.59 12.45 1.63
CA VAL A 127 -13.67 12.66 0.51
C VAL A 127 -14.23 12.15 -0.83
N ILE A 128 -15.43 11.56 -0.83
CA ILE A 128 -16.12 11.19 -2.07
C ILE A 128 -16.81 12.40 -2.66
N ILE A 129 -16.56 12.68 -3.94
CA ILE A 129 -17.18 13.78 -4.69
C ILE A 129 -17.84 13.19 -5.93
N ASN A 130 -19.14 13.47 -6.14
CA ASN A 130 -19.89 13.01 -7.32
C ASN A 130 -19.72 11.51 -7.61
N ASN A 131 -19.80 10.68 -6.57
CA ASN A 131 -19.61 9.22 -6.64
C ASN A 131 -18.21 8.77 -7.10
N THR A 132 -17.21 9.65 -6.95
CA THR A 132 -15.80 9.34 -7.25
C THR A 132 -14.91 9.54 -6.04
N LEU A 133 -13.85 8.75 -5.97
CA LEU A 133 -12.82 8.78 -4.94
C LEU A 133 -11.45 8.99 -5.61
N THR A 134 -10.74 10.03 -5.21
CA THR A 134 -9.40 10.31 -5.74
C THR A 134 -8.34 9.73 -4.80
N VAL A 135 -7.41 8.97 -5.37
CA VAL A 135 -6.30 8.33 -4.65
C VAL A 135 -4.98 8.76 -5.28
N TYR A 136 -4.14 9.43 -4.48
CA TYR A 136 -2.75 9.73 -4.80
C TYR A 136 -1.85 8.62 -4.26
N ILE A 137 -0.99 8.09 -5.12
CA ILE A 137 -0.04 7.03 -4.79
C ILE A 137 1.37 7.58 -5.02
N ASP A 138 2.12 7.72 -3.94
CA ASP A 138 3.55 8.07 -3.96
C ASP A 138 4.38 6.79 -3.92
N TYR A 139 5.23 6.60 -4.92
CA TYR A 139 6.13 5.46 -4.98
C TYR A 139 7.54 5.75 -4.46
N GLY A 140 7.86 7.01 -4.14
CA GLY A 140 9.21 7.49 -3.87
C GLY A 140 9.81 8.21 -5.08
N PRO A 141 10.16 7.51 -6.18
CA PRO A 141 10.79 8.14 -7.33
C PRO A 141 9.74 8.77 -8.25
N GLY A 142 8.46 8.38 -8.12
CA GLY A 142 7.36 8.82 -8.97
C GLY A 142 6.02 8.72 -8.25
N ASN A 143 4.96 9.19 -8.90
CA ASN A 143 3.61 9.20 -8.36
C ASN A 143 2.54 8.89 -9.42
N GLU A 144 1.37 8.54 -8.91
CA GLU A 144 0.14 8.36 -9.68
C GLU A 144 -1.03 9.06 -8.99
N LEU A 145 -1.95 9.61 -9.77
CA LEU A 145 -3.25 10.06 -9.30
C LEU A 145 -4.34 9.30 -10.02
N ARG A 146 -5.16 8.57 -9.28
CA ARG A 146 -6.24 7.71 -9.81
C ARG A 146 -7.59 8.21 -9.31
N LYS A 147 -8.58 8.27 -10.18
CA LYS A 147 -9.98 8.59 -9.83
C LYS A 147 -10.85 7.35 -10.00
N TYR A 148 -11.33 6.82 -8.88
CA TYR A 148 -12.16 5.62 -8.81
C TYR A 148 -13.64 5.97 -8.84
N ASN A 149 -14.43 5.20 -9.58
CA ASN A 149 -15.89 5.19 -9.46
C ASN A 149 -16.26 4.26 -8.30
N VAL A 150 -16.95 4.81 -7.30
CA VAL A 150 -17.27 4.11 -6.05
C VAL A 150 -18.28 2.96 -6.27
N THR A 151 -19.05 2.98 -7.36
CA THR A 151 -20.06 1.96 -7.64
C THR A 151 -19.49 0.70 -8.28
N ASN A 152 -18.52 0.83 -9.19
CA ASN A 152 -18.00 -0.32 -9.94
C ASN A 152 -16.51 -0.60 -9.72
N GLY A 153 -15.79 0.27 -8.99
CA GLY A 153 -14.36 0.11 -8.70
C GLY A 153 -13.44 0.30 -9.90
N GLU A 154 -13.97 0.73 -11.05
CA GLU A 154 -13.17 1.16 -12.20
C GLU A 154 -12.50 2.50 -11.89
N TYR A 155 -11.34 2.74 -12.51
CA TYR A 155 -10.62 3.98 -12.31
C TYR A 155 -10.07 4.57 -13.61
N GLU A 156 -9.93 5.89 -13.59
CA GLU A 156 -9.23 6.67 -14.58
C GLU A 156 -7.89 7.12 -13.99
N LEU A 157 -6.81 7.00 -14.77
CA LEU A 157 -5.51 7.54 -14.42
C LEU A 157 -5.46 9.02 -14.82
N LEU A 158 -5.42 9.91 -13.83
CA LEU A 158 -5.39 11.35 -14.05
C LEU A 158 -3.97 11.86 -14.24
N GLU A 159 -3.02 11.34 -13.45
CA GLU A 159 -1.62 11.71 -13.51
C GLU A 159 -0.74 10.46 -13.35
N TYR A 160 0.36 10.42 -14.10
CA TYR A 160 1.39 9.38 -14.00
C TYR A 160 2.76 10.03 -14.22
N ASN A 161 3.52 10.15 -13.14
CA ASN A 161 4.84 10.75 -13.16
C ASN A 161 5.86 9.73 -12.66
N TYR A 162 6.61 9.13 -13.57
CA TYR A 162 7.76 8.31 -13.21
C TYR A 162 9.01 8.87 -13.90
N PRO A 163 10.15 8.96 -13.20
CA PRO A 163 11.40 9.34 -13.81
C PRO A 163 11.75 8.27 -14.82
N VAL A 164 11.83 8.69 -16.08
CA VAL A 164 12.36 7.85 -17.15
C VAL A 164 13.82 7.56 -16.79
N LYS A 165 14.14 6.28 -16.57
CA LYS A 165 15.52 5.82 -16.38
C LYS A 165 16.30 5.92 -17.68
#